data_AF-A0A8S3IVT6-F1
#
_entry.id   AF-A0A8S3IVT6-F1
#
_cell.length_a   1.000
_cell.length_b   1.000
_cell.length_c   1.000
_cell.angle_alpha   90.00
_cell.angle_beta   90.00
_cell.angle_gamma   90.00
#
_symmetry.space_group_name_H-M   'P 1'
#
loop_
_entity.id
_entity.type
_entity.pdbx_description
1 polymer ?
#
loop_
_entity_poly.entity_id
_entity_poly.type
_entity_poly.pdbx_seq_one_letter_code
_entity_poly.pdbx_strand_id
1 'polypeptide(L)'
;AAIPDKEANILPTTLQTRVNFPFEVDLWSLGVTLYQCATGALPFQPFAGTRKDRTVMRRILDSKPSGVISGVEKSPGEQIEWSKKLPDTCRLSPGLKRRLELILSRLLESKIDRLMTFEEFFKETDHVLNLVQIYYLNLKRFKLTCAYFEPTQSILKLYDELLEQNDDENSINYNCLFQ
;
A
#
# COMPACT_ATOMS: atom_id res chain seq x y z
N ALA A 1 1.80 30.34 -5.04
CA ALA A 1 0.81 30.24 -6.12
C ALA A 1 -0.39 29.46 -5.59
N ALA A 2 -1.62 29.76 -6.01
CA ALA A 2 -2.79 29.01 -5.55
C ALA A 2 -2.78 27.60 -6.18
N ILE A 3 -3.12 26.57 -5.40
CA ILE A 3 -3.34 25.21 -5.91
C ILE A 3 -4.42 25.32 -6.99
N PRO A 4 -4.20 24.84 -8.23
CA PRO A 4 -5.30 24.76 -9.19
C PRO A 4 -6.41 23.92 -8.57
N ASP A 5 -7.65 24.41 -8.55
CA ASP A 5 -8.84 23.83 -7.86
C ASP A 5 -9.05 22.32 -8.08
N LYS A 6 -8.40 21.72 -9.08
CA LYS A 6 -8.41 20.28 -9.36
C LYS A 6 -7.57 19.45 -8.39
N GLU A 7 -6.43 19.95 -7.91
CA GLU A 7 -5.53 19.24 -6.97
C GLU A 7 -5.92 19.42 -5.50
N ALA A 8 -6.60 20.52 -5.17
CA ALA A 8 -7.07 20.83 -3.82
C ALA A 8 -8.14 19.83 -3.30
N ASN A 9 -8.64 18.93 -4.14
CA ASN A 9 -9.68 17.96 -3.77
C ASN A 9 -9.16 16.53 -3.57
N ILE A 10 -7.86 16.29 -3.82
CA ILE A 10 -7.23 14.97 -3.72
C ILE A 10 -6.14 14.89 -2.63
N LEU A 11 -5.73 16.04 -2.08
CA LEU A 11 -4.72 16.16 -1.03
C LEU A 11 -5.38 16.47 0.34
N PRO A 12 -4.88 15.92 1.46
CA PRO A 12 -5.27 16.36 2.80
C PRO A 12 -5.03 17.85 3.01
N THR A 13 -5.90 18.51 3.78
CA THR A 13 -5.80 19.96 4.05
C THR A 13 -4.43 20.35 4.66
N THR A 14 -3.85 19.48 5.49
CA THR A 14 -2.53 19.67 6.11
C THR A 14 -1.39 19.82 5.10
N LEU A 15 -1.50 19.21 3.92
CA LEU A 15 -0.51 19.33 2.85
C LEU A 15 -0.74 20.58 1.98
N GLN A 16 -1.96 21.12 1.96
CA GLN A 16 -2.35 22.27 1.13
C GLN A 16 -1.92 23.62 1.69
N THR A 17 -1.80 23.76 3.01
CA THR A 17 -1.54 25.04 3.69
C THR A 17 -0.09 25.52 3.63
N ARG A 18 0.82 24.83 2.93
CA ARG A 18 2.23 25.25 2.83
C ARG A 18 2.42 26.32 1.74
N VAL A 19 3.13 27.40 2.11
CA VAL A 19 3.43 28.57 1.25
C VAL A 19 4.44 28.23 0.14
N ASN A 20 5.26 27.19 0.34
CA ASN A 20 6.12 26.58 -0.67
C ASN A 20 5.65 25.15 -0.88
N PHE A 21 5.20 24.85 -2.10
CA PHE A 21 4.73 23.54 -2.55
C PHE A 21 5.79 22.49 -2.23
N PRO A 22 5.56 21.68 -1.19
CA PRO A 22 6.60 20.84 -0.67
C PRO A 22 6.54 19.51 -1.47
N PHE A 23 7.70 18.93 -1.76
CA PHE A 23 7.88 17.68 -2.52
C PHE A 23 6.98 16.51 -2.04
N GLU A 24 6.46 16.60 -0.84
CA GLU A 24 5.52 15.68 -0.20
C GLU A 24 4.17 15.59 -0.95
N VAL A 25 3.77 16.65 -1.66
CA VAL A 25 2.60 16.63 -2.56
C VAL A 25 2.80 15.63 -3.70
N ASP A 26 4.04 15.49 -4.19
CA ASP A 26 4.39 14.54 -5.23
C ASP A 26 4.39 13.11 -4.70
N LEU A 27 4.89 12.88 -3.47
CA LEU A 27 4.89 11.57 -2.81
C LEU A 27 3.47 11.06 -2.53
N TRP A 28 2.55 11.94 -2.12
CA TRP A 28 1.14 11.56 -1.95
C TRP A 28 0.53 11.10 -3.28
N SER A 29 0.73 11.90 -4.34
CA SER A 29 0.21 11.60 -5.67
C SER A 29 0.80 10.29 -6.23
N LEU A 30 2.07 10.02 -5.95
CA LEU A 30 2.73 8.75 -6.24
C LEU A 30 2.09 7.59 -5.46
N GLY A 31 1.83 7.77 -4.16
CA GLY A 31 1.15 6.78 -3.33
C GLY A 31 -0.25 6.42 -3.84
N VAL A 32 -1.04 7.42 -4.23
CA VAL A 32 -2.36 7.22 -4.84
C VAL A 32 -2.24 6.42 -6.14
N THR A 33 -1.27 6.77 -6.99
CA THR A 33 -1.01 6.09 -8.26
C THR A 33 -0.60 4.63 -8.05
N LEU A 34 0.33 4.36 -7.13
CA LEU A 34 0.77 3.01 -6.81
C LEU A 34 -0.37 2.13 -6.26
N TYR A 35 -1.20 2.68 -5.37
CA TYR A 35 -2.38 1.98 -4.86
C TYR A 35 -3.33 1.64 -6.02
N GLN A 36 -3.58 2.59 -6.92
CA GLN A 36 -4.47 2.37 -8.06
C GLN A 36 -3.90 1.35 -9.04
N CYS A 37 -2.60 1.37 -9.33
CA CYS A 37 -1.95 0.35 -10.16
C CYS A 37 -2.07 -1.06 -9.54
N ALA A 38 -1.97 -1.18 -8.21
CA ALA A 38 -2.04 -2.47 -7.53
C ALA A 38 -3.47 -3.03 -7.38
N THR A 39 -4.49 -2.15 -7.35
CA THR A 39 -5.87 -2.54 -6.98
C THR A 39 -6.92 -2.26 -8.05
N GLY A 40 -6.63 -1.39 -9.01
CA GLY A 40 -7.61 -0.85 -9.97
C GLY A 40 -8.59 0.17 -9.39
N ALA A 41 -8.47 0.53 -8.10
CA ALA A 41 -9.36 1.45 -7.41
C ALA A 41 -8.59 2.61 -6.76
N LEU A 42 -9.27 3.70 -6.42
CA LEU A 42 -8.65 4.78 -5.64
C LEU A 42 -8.59 4.38 -4.15
N PRO A 43 -7.57 4.82 -3.41
CA PRO A 43 -7.44 4.50 -1.98
C PRO A 43 -8.55 5.12 -1.12
N PHE A 44 -9.02 6.32 -1.47
CA PHE A 44 -9.99 7.07 -0.68
C PHE A 44 -11.21 7.41 -1.54
N GLN A 45 -12.39 6.93 -1.15
CA GLN A 45 -13.60 7.03 -1.96
C GLN A 45 -14.86 7.25 -1.10
N PRO A 46 -15.57 8.38 -1.30
CA PRO A 46 -16.97 8.51 -0.88
C PRO A 46 -17.87 7.52 -1.61
N PHE A 47 -19.01 7.16 -1.03
CA PHE A 47 -19.97 6.25 -1.67
C PHE A 47 -20.45 6.78 -3.02
N ALA A 48 -20.81 8.06 -3.07
CA ALA A 48 -21.26 8.72 -4.30
C ALA A 48 -20.13 8.96 -5.33
N GLY A 49 -18.87 8.71 -4.95
CA GLY A 49 -17.68 8.94 -5.76
C GLY A 49 -17.04 10.31 -5.54
N THR A 50 -15.70 10.35 -5.71
CA THR A 50 -14.83 11.49 -5.34
C THR A 50 -15.21 12.82 -5.99
N ARG A 51 -15.72 12.80 -7.23
CA ARG A 51 -16.13 14.02 -7.95
C ARG A 51 -17.54 14.50 -7.58
N LYS A 52 -18.40 13.58 -7.14
CA LYS A 52 -19.82 13.87 -6.85
C LYS A 52 -20.01 14.32 -5.41
N ASP A 53 -19.19 13.84 -4.49
CA ASP A 53 -19.26 14.22 -3.08
C ASP A 53 -17.91 14.70 -2.53
N ARG A 54 -17.62 15.98 -2.82
CA ARG A 54 -16.38 16.64 -2.39
C ARG A 54 -16.33 16.85 -0.87
N THR A 55 -17.49 17.02 -0.23
CA THR A 55 -17.58 17.25 1.21
C THR A 55 -17.17 16.01 1.97
N VAL A 56 -17.70 14.84 1.59
CA VAL A 56 -17.28 13.56 2.17
C VAL A 56 -15.83 13.25 1.81
N MET A 57 -15.39 13.53 0.58
CA MET A 57 -13.98 13.33 0.21
C MET A 57 -13.02 14.10 1.13
N ARG A 58 -13.30 15.38 1.37
CA ARG A 58 -12.49 16.20 2.29
C ARG A 58 -12.53 15.63 3.71
N ARG A 59 -13.72 15.25 4.20
CA ARG A 59 -13.87 14.60 5.51
C ARG A 59 -13.01 13.34 5.62
N ILE A 60 -12.97 12.50 4.59
CA ILE A 60 -12.12 11.29 4.56
C ILE A 60 -10.65 11.72 4.70
N LEU A 61 -10.16 12.62 3.84
CA LEU A 61 -8.75 13.00 3.86
C LEU A 61 -8.31 13.64 5.19
N ASP A 62 -9.15 14.47 5.78
CA ASP A 62 -8.83 15.17 7.03
C ASP A 62 -8.95 14.26 8.27
N SER A 63 -9.83 13.25 8.24
CA SER A 63 -10.01 12.29 9.34
C SER A 63 -9.15 11.03 9.21
N LYS A 64 -8.36 10.91 8.13
CA LYS A 64 -7.55 9.74 7.84
C LYS A 64 -6.58 9.43 9.00
N PRO A 65 -6.65 8.23 9.62
CA PRO A 65 -5.67 7.80 10.62
C PRO A 65 -4.25 7.69 10.05
N SER A 66 -3.24 7.74 10.93
CA SER A 66 -1.84 7.52 10.53
C SER A 66 -1.60 6.05 10.17
N GLY A 67 -0.86 5.82 9.09
CA GLY A 67 -0.52 4.49 8.58
C GLY A 67 -1.66 3.70 7.90
N VAL A 68 -2.86 4.28 7.73
CA VAL A 68 -3.88 3.67 6.85
C VAL A 68 -3.64 4.05 5.40
N ILE A 69 -3.94 3.13 4.49
CA ILE A 69 -3.67 3.26 3.05
C ILE A 69 -4.95 3.35 2.22
N SER A 70 -6.11 3.04 2.81
CA SER A 70 -7.41 3.23 2.18
C SER A 70 -8.50 3.60 3.18
N GLY A 71 -9.53 4.25 2.66
CA GLY A 71 -10.69 4.74 3.41
C GLY A 71 -11.90 4.85 2.49
N VAL A 72 -12.87 3.96 2.65
CA VAL A 72 -14.05 3.88 1.76
C VAL A 72 -15.33 4.02 2.56
N GLU A 73 -16.24 4.87 2.09
CA GLU A 73 -17.62 4.92 2.59
C GLU A 73 -18.46 3.90 1.80
N LYS A 74 -18.91 2.82 2.47
CA LYS A 74 -19.63 1.71 1.83
C LYS A 74 -21.09 2.02 1.51
N SER A 75 -21.71 2.90 2.29
CA SER A 75 -23.10 3.35 2.12
C SER A 75 -23.22 4.84 2.48
N PRO A 76 -24.21 5.58 1.93
CA PRO A 76 -24.36 7.01 2.23
C PRO A 76 -24.45 7.29 3.73
N GLY A 77 -23.51 8.07 4.27
CA GLY A 77 -23.50 8.48 5.69
C GLY A 77 -22.99 7.41 6.66
N GLU A 78 -22.51 6.27 6.16
CA GLU A 78 -21.86 5.25 6.97
C GLU A 78 -20.48 5.72 7.46
N GLN A 79 -19.97 5.07 8.51
CA GLN A 79 -18.58 5.29 8.92
C GLN A 79 -17.61 4.84 7.83
N ILE A 80 -16.49 5.56 7.72
CA ILE A 80 -15.44 5.22 6.75
C ILE A 80 -14.76 3.92 7.19
N GLU A 81 -14.70 2.96 6.28
CA GLU A 81 -13.92 1.75 6.46
C GLU A 81 -12.46 2.03 6.15
N TRP A 82 -11.66 2.12 7.22
CA TRP A 82 -10.22 2.33 7.13
C TRP A 82 -9.48 0.99 7.05
N SER A 83 -8.49 0.91 6.17
CA SER A 83 -7.62 -0.26 6.10
C SER A 83 -6.14 0.13 5.98
N LYS A 84 -5.29 -0.68 6.62
CA LYS A 84 -3.83 -0.68 6.44
C LYS A 84 -3.36 -1.72 5.41
N LYS A 85 -4.28 -2.54 4.92
CA LYS A 85 -4.02 -3.64 4.00
C LYS A 85 -4.64 -3.37 2.64
N LEU A 86 -3.95 -3.83 1.60
CA LEU A 86 -4.48 -3.90 0.25
C LEU A 86 -5.63 -4.93 0.21
N PRO A 87 -6.66 -4.72 -0.62
CA PRO A 87 -7.80 -5.63 -0.69
C PRO A 87 -7.39 -7.03 -1.15
N ASP A 88 -8.19 -8.03 -0.82
CA ASP A 88 -7.91 -9.43 -1.20
C ASP A 88 -8.03 -9.67 -2.71
N THR A 89 -8.69 -8.76 -3.43
CA THR A 89 -8.73 -8.73 -4.90
C THR A 89 -7.41 -8.30 -5.54
N CYS A 90 -6.46 -7.74 -4.77
CA CYS A 90 -5.14 -7.38 -5.24
C CYS A 90 -4.34 -8.63 -5.66
N ARG A 91 -3.78 -8.61 -6.87
CA ARG A 91 -3.12 -9.78 -7.48
C ARG A 91 -1.61 -9.88 -7.20
N LEU A 92 -1.07 -8.96 -6.39
CA LEU A 92 0.33 -9.04 -5.99
C LEU A 92 0.56 -10.29 -5.15
N SER A 93 1.77 -10.84 -5.25
CA SER A 93 2.21 -11.89 -4.34
C SER A 93 2.11 -11.41 -2.88
N PRO A 94 1.80 -12.28 -1.91
CA PRO A 94 1.65 -11.89 -0.51
C PRO A 94 2.87 -11.13 0.06
N GLY A 95 4.09 -11.56 -0.30
CA GLY A 95 5.32 -10.90 0.13
C GLY A 95 5.45 -9.48 -0.41
N LEU A 96 5.19 -9.27 -1.70
CA LEU A 96 5.23 -7.94 -2.30
C LEU A 96 4.08 -7.06 -1.80
N LYS A 97 2.89 -7.63 -1.60
CA LYS A 97 1.71 -6.94 -1.05
C LYS A 97 2.05 -6.31 0.30
N ARG A 98 2.65 -7.06 1.23
CA ARG A 98 3.06 -6.57 2.57
C ARG A 98 4.08 -5.43 2.47
N ARG A 99 5.07 -5.54 1.59
CA ARG A 99 6.09 -4.49 1.39
C ARG A 99 5.49 -3.23 0.77
N LEU A 100 4.60 -3.38 -0.20
CA LEU A 100 3.89 -2.25 -0.80
C LEU A 100 2.95 -1.58 0.22
N GLU A 101 2.27 -2.33 1.09
CA GLU A 101 1.46 -1.77 2.18
C GLU A 101 2.29 -0.87 3.10
N LEU A 102 3.52 -1.26 3.43
CA LEU A 102 4.45 -0.44 4.23
C LEU A 102 4.83 0.85 3.51
N ILE A 103 5.23 0.77 2.23
CA ILE A 103 5.57 1.95 1.43
C ILE A 103 4.36 2.88 1.30
N LEU A 104 3.18 2.35 0.96
CA LEU A 104 1.94 3.11 0.84
C LEU A 104 1.56 3.80 2.16
N SER A 105 1.78 3.15 3.31
CA SER A 105 1.48 3.74 4.63
C SER A 105 2.30 5.00 4.92
N ARG A 106 3.49 5.10 4.32
CA ARG A 106 4.40 6.25 4.42
C ARG A 106 4.09 7.32 3.38
N LEU A 107 3.82 6.90 2.13
CA LEU A 107 3.46 7.81 1.03
C LEU A 107 2.11 8.50 1.26
N LEU A 108 1.14 7.78 1.84
CA LEU A 108 -0.19 8.28 2.15
C LEU A 108 -0.30 8.78 3.60
N GLU A 109 0.76 9.38 4.14
CA GLU A 109 0.73 10.02 5.46
C GLU A 109 0.23 11.47 5.36
N SER A 110 -0.62 11.87 6.29
CA SER A 110 -1.19 13.22 6.39
C SER A 110 -0.63 14.02 7.58
N LYS A 111 0.03 13.33 8.53
CA LYS A 111 0.68 13.94 9.69
C LYS A 111 2.07 14.48 9.35
N ILE A 112 2.26 15.78 9.54
CA ILE A 112 3.45 16.52 9.12
C ILE A 112 4.74 15.98 9.76
N ASP A 113 4.69 15.60 11.04
CA ASP A 113 5.82 15.06 11.81
C ASP A 113 6.24 13.64 11.38
N ARG A 114 5.45 13.00 10.49
CA ARG A 114 5.66 11.62 10.04
C ARG A 114 5.82 11.50 8.53
N LEU A 115 5.82 12.61 7.81
CA LEU A 115 5.98 12.60 6.36
C LEU A 115 7.30 11.94 5.97
N MET A 116 7.24 11.19 4.88
CA MET A 116 8.40 10.55 4.27
C MET A 116 9.18 11.55 3.44
N THR A 117 10.51 11.47 3.45
CA THR A 117 11.37 12.23 2.53
C THR A 117 11.62 11.43 1.24
N PHE A 118 12.09 12.08 0.17
CA PHE A 118 12.50 11.35 -1.03
C PHE A 118 13.64 10.37 -0.76
N GLU A 119 14.62 10.74 0.06
CA GLU A 119 15.73 9.86 0.42
C GLU A 119 15.22 8.59 1.12
N GLU A 120 14.29 8.74 2.07
CA GLU A 120 13.63 7.61 2.71
C GLU A 120 12.85 6.77 1.68
N PHE A 121 12.06 7.41 0.82
CA PHE A 121 11.32 6.72 -0.23
C PHE A 121 12.23 5.88 -1.13
N PHE A 122 13.28 6.49 -1.69
CA PHE A 122 14.21 5.80 -2.58
C PHE A 122 14.92 4.66 -1.86
N LYS A 123 15.33 4.86 -0.60
CA LYS A 123 15.91 3.80 0.23
C LYS A 123 14.95 2.61 0.39
N GLU A 124 13.68 2.87 0.71
CA GLU A 124 12.67 1.80 0.86
C GLU A 124 12.39 1.09 -0.47
N THR A 125 12.31 1.82 -1.59
CA THR A 125 12.09 1.20 -2.90
C THR A 125 13.30 0.43 -3.39
N ASP A 126 14.51 0.97 -3.23
CA ASP A 126 15.75 0.29 -3.60
C ASP A 126 15.91 -0.99 -2.80
N HIS A 127 15.57 -0.96 -1.51
CA HIS A 127 15.54 -2.15 -0.69
C HIS A 127 14.61 -3.22 -1.28
N VAL A 128 13.37 -2.86 -1.65
CA VAL A 128 12.43 -3.83 -2.27
C VAL A 128 12.93 -4.34 -3.63
N LEU A 129 13.52 -3.47 -4.46
CA LEU A 129 14.01 -3.82 -5.79
C LEU A 129 15.24 -4.74 -5.74
N ASN A 130 16.05 -4.67 -4.67
CA ASN A 130 17.23 -5.51 -4.48
C ASN A 130 16.94 -6.87 -3.84
N LEU A 131 15.67 -7.17 -3.55
CA LEU A 131 15.28 -8.47 -2.99
C LEU A 131 15.42 -9.57 -4.04
N VAL A 132 15.98 -10.70 -3.60
CA VAL A 132 16.01 -11.94 -4.36
C VAL A 132 14.61 -12.57 -4.32
N GLN A 133 14.07 -12.85 -5.50
CA GLN A 133 12.78 -13.52 -5.66
C GLN A 133 13.00 -15.03 -5.71
N ILE A 134 12.26 -15.77 -4.88
CA ILE A 134 12.26 -17.23 -4.87
C ILE A 134 10.85 -17.69 -5.17
N TYR A 135 10.68 -18.36 -6.32
CA TYR A 135 9.40 -18.91 -6.72
C TYR A 135 9.25 -20.33 -6.18
N TYR A 136 8.06 -20.67 -5.70
CA TYR A 136 7.76 -22.03 -5.26
C TYR A 136 6.33 -22.44 -5.61
N LEU A 137 6.17 -23.69 -6.01
CA LEU A 137 4.86 -24.30 -6.29
C LEU A 137 4.49 -25.23 -5.14
N ASN A 138 3.39 -24.92 -4.46
CA ASN A 138 2.75 -25.86 -3.56
C ASN A 138 1.97 -26.88 -4.40
N LEU A 139 2.42 -28.13 -4.46
CA LEU A 139 1.79 -29.20 -5.25
C LEU A 139 0.45 -29.65 -4.68
N LYS A 140 0.26 -29.62 -3.36
CA LYS A 140 -0.99 -30.02 -2.70
C LYS A 140 -2.14 -29.06 -3.04
N ARG A 141 -1.83 -27.76 -3.13
CA ARG A 141 -2.79 -26.69 -3.45
C ARG A 141 -2.75 -26.25 -4.92
N PHE A 142 -1.77 -26.75 -5.68
CA PHE A 142 -1.46 -26.31 -7.04
C PHE A 142 -1.36 -24.78 -7.17
N LYS A 143 -0.64 -24.15 -6.22
CA LYS A 143 -0.52 -22.69 -6.10
C LYS A 143 0.93 -22.26 -6.23
N LEU A 144 1.23 -21.47 -7.27
CA LEU A 144 2.52 -20.81 -7.43
C LEU A 144 2.57 -19.55 -6.56
N THR A 145 3.63 -19.39 -5.78
CA THR A 145 3.86 -18.22 -4.93
C THR A 145 5.30 -17.74 -5.09
N CYS A 146 5.55 -16.49 -4.71
CA CYS A 146 6.87 -15.87 -4.74
C CYS A 146 7.17 -15.26 -3.37
N ALA A 147 8.36 -15.57 -2.86
CA ALA A 147 8.92 -14.98 -1.65
C ALA A 147 10.08 -14.05 -1.96
N TYR A 148 10.37 -13.11 -1.05
CA TYR A 148 11.31 -12.00 -1.30
C TYR A 148 12.33 -11.88 -0.16
N PHE A 149 13.59 -12.18 -0.48
CA PHE A 149 14.69 -12.33 0.47
C PHE A 149 15.77 -11.27 0.28
N GLU A 150 16.42 -10.86 1.38
CA GLU A 150 17.72 -10.19 1.23
C GLU A 150 18.73 -11.16 0.62
N PRO A 151 19.69 -10.69 -0.19
CA PRO A 151 20.77 -11.53 -0.71
C PRO A 151 21.56 -12.29 0.37
N THR A 152 21.64 -11.73 1.58
CA THR A 152 22.35 -12.30 2.73
C THR A 152 21.45 -13.07 3.70
N GLN A 153 20.14 -13.12 3.42
CA GLN A 153 19.17 -13.76 4.29
C GLN A 153 19.30 -15.28 4.22
N SER A 154 19.31 -15.93 5.39
CA SER A 154 19.32 -17.39 5.45
C SER A 154 18.08 -17.98 4.78
N ILE A 155 18.29 -18.99 3.93
CA ILE A 155 17.23 -19.77 3.28
C ILE A 155 16.30 -20.43 4.32
N LEU A 156 16.73 -20.61 5.57
CA LEU A 156 15.89 -21.15 6.63
C LEU A 156 14.65 -20.28 6.89
N LYS A 157 14.73 -18.96 6.65
CA LYS A 157 13.57 -18.07 6.78
C LYS A 157 12.48 -18.34 5.73
N LEU A 158 12.79 -19.09 4.67
CA LEU A 158 11.77 -19.57 3.73
C LEU A 158 10.80 -20.54 4.39
N TYR A 159 11.25 -21.32 5.38
CA TYR A 159 10.34 -22.17 6.14
C TYR A 159 9.30 -21.34 6.89
N ASP A 160 9.71 -20.24 7.52
CA ASP A 160 8.80 -19.34 8.24
C ASP A 160 7.75 -18.73 7.28
N GLU A 161 8.19 -18.26 6.11
CA GLU A 161 7.30 -17.74 5.08
C GLU A 161 6.34 -18.82 4.52
N LEU A 162 6.82 -20.04 4.33
CA LEU A 162 6.00 -21.16 3.87
C LEU A 162 4.94 -21.54 4.90
N LEU A 163 5.26 -21.48 6.19
CA LEU A 163 4.31 -21.75 7.28
C LEU A 163 3.20 -20.69 7.31
N GLU A 164 3.58 -19.41 7.28
CA GLU A 164 2.62 -18.30 7.28
C GLU A 164 1.65 -18.35 6.09
N GLN A 165 2.10 -18.84 4.93
CA GLN A 165 1.28 -18.87 3.72
C GLN A 165 0.40 -20.12 3.58
N ASN A 166 0.73 -21.22 4.28
CA ASN A 166 0.11 -22.51 4.04
C ASN A 166 -0.86 -22.99 5.14
N ASP A 167 -0.95 -22.35 6.31
CA ASP A 167 -1.87 -22.69 7.42
C ASP A 167 -1.83 -24.18 7.89
N ASP A 168 -0.89 -24.98 7.37
CA ASP A 168 -0.78 -26.43 7.56
C ASP A 168 0.68 -26.85 7.44
N GLU A 169 1.30 -27.25 8.55
CA GLU A 169 2.69 -27.72 8.62
C GLU A 169 2.96 -28.91 7.70
N ASN A 170 1.95 -29.76 7.45
CA ASN A 170 2.09 -30.91 6.54
C ASN A 170 2.25 -30.47 5.08
N SER A 171 1.97 -29.21 4.75
CA SER A 171 2.06 -28.70 3.38
C SER A 171 3.48 -28.31 2.95
N ILE A 172 4.44 -28.18 3.87
CA ILE A 172 5.80 -27.70 3.54
C ILE A 172 6.52 -28.66 2.60
N ASN A 173 6.39 -29.97 2.82
CA ASN A 173 7.05 -31.02 2.04
C ASN A 173 6.58 -31.11 0.58
N TYR A 174 5.49 -30.40 0.23
CA TYR A 174 4.92 -30.39 -1.12
C TYR A 174 5.32 -29.16 -1.94
N ASN A 175 6.31 -28.37 -1.48
CA ASN A 175 6.78 -27.21 -2.22
C ASN A 175 7.98 -27.56 -3.11
N CYS A 176 7.87 -27.25 -4.40
CA CYS A 176 8.99 -27.31 -5.34
C CYS A 176 9.51 -25.89 -5.59
N LEU A 177 10.83 -25.70 -5.43
CA LEU A 177 11.50 -24.42 -5.68
C LEU A 177 11.86 -24.27 -7.15
N PHE A 178 11.68 -23.06 -7.66
CA PHE A 178 12.08 -22.66 -9.02
C PHE A 178 12.84 -21.33 -8.92
N GLN A 179 13.90 -21.21 -9.72
CA GLN A 179 14.67 -19.98 -9.90
C GLN A 179 14.44 -19.45 -11.30
#